data_AF-A0A7C4U3M1-F1
#
_entry.id   AF-A0A7C4U3M1-F1
#
_cell.length_a   1.000
_cell.length_b   1.000
_cell.length_c   1.000
_cell.angle_alpha   90.00
_cell.angle_beta   90.00
_cell.angle_gamma   90.00
#
_symmetry.space_group_name_H-M   'P 1'
#
loop_
_entity.id
_entity.type
_entity.pdbx_description
1 polymer ?
#
loop_
_entity_poly.entity_id
_entity_poly.type
_entity_poly.pdbx_seq_one_letter_code
_entity_poly.pdbx_strand_id
1 'polypeptide(L)' 'DKLVYYELFNDPINAITREKQLKGYSRKKKVELITSFNPEWKDLYETL' A
#
# COMPACT_ATOMS: atom_id res chain seq x y z
N ASP A 1 6.69 5.83 12.92
CA ASP A 1 6.08 5.46 11.62
C ASP A 1 4.73 4.80 11.84
N LYS A 2 3.83 4.81 10.85
CA LYS A 2 2.49 4.20 10.88
C LYS A 2 2.29 3.29 9.66
N LEU A 3 1.61 2.15 9.81
CA LEU A 3 1.26 1.29 8.69
C LEU A 3 -0.08 1.73 8.10
N VAL A 4 -0.08 2.45 6.97
CA VAL A 4 -1.32 3.01 6.39
C VAL A 4 -1.84 2.26 5.17
N TYR A 5 -1.04 1.35 4.61
CA TYR A 5 -1.38 0.58 3.42
C TYR A 5 -0.56 -0.70 3.35
N TYR A 6 -1.21 -1.81 3.01
CA TYR A 6 -0.56 -3.07 2.65
C TYR A 6 -1.39 -3.82 1.62
N GLU A 7 -0.75 -4.73 0.89
CA GLU A 7 -1.41 -5.65 -0.04
C GLU A 7 -0.90 -7.06 0.27
N LEU A 8 -1.81 -8.04 0.31
CA LEU A 8 -1.46 -9.45 0.52
C LEU A 8 -1.36 -10.16 -0.83
N PHE A 9 -0.31 -10.95 -1.00
CA PHE A 9 -0.07 -11.75 -2.20
C PHE A 9 0.28 -13.18 -1.82
N ASN A 10 -0.30 -14.15 -2.54
CA ASN A 10 -0.02 -15.57 -2.35
C ASN A 10 1.26 -16.03 -3.05
N ASP A 11 1.84 -15.16 -3.89
CA ASP A 11 3.02 -15.47 -4.71
C ASP A 11 4.05 -14.32 -4.63
N PRO A 12 5.33 -14.62 -4.40
CA PRO A 12 6.37 -13.60 -4.24
C PRO A 12 6.63 -12.81 -5.53
N ILE A 13 6.44 -13.39 -6.73
CA ILE A 13 6.67 -12.68 -8.00
C ILE A 13 5.64 -11.56 -8.16
N ASN A 14 4.39 -11.82 -7.79
CA ASN A 14 3.33 -10.80 -7.79
C ASN A 14 3.63 -9.66 -6.80
N ALA A 15 4.08 -10.00 -5.58
CA ALA A 15 4.47 -9.01 -4.59
C ALA A 15 5.62 -8.11 -5.09
N ILE A 16 6.68 -8.71 -5.64
CA ILE A 16 7.84 -7.99 -6.19
C ILE A 16 7.43 -7.11 -7.38
N THR A 17 6.57 -7.61 -8.26
CA THR A 17 6.08 -6.85 -9.42
C THR A 17 5.27 -5.64 -8.98
N ARG A 18 4.39 -5.82 -8.00
CA ARG A 18 3.60 -4.73 -7.43
C ARG A 18 4.47 -3.68 -6.74
N GLU A 19 5.45 -4.11 -5.94
CA GLU A 19 6.41 -3.23 -5.28
C GLU A 19 7.14 -2.34 -6.31
N LYS A 20 7.60 -2.93 -7.42
CA LYS A 20 8.24 -2.18 -8.51
C LYS A 20 7.29 -1.15 -9.13
N GLN A 21 6.03 -1.50 -9.37
CA GLN A 21 5.02 -0.55 -9.85
C GLN A 21 4.84 0.62 -8.88
N LEU A 22 4.66 0.33 -7.59
CA LEU A 22 4.47 1.33 -6.55
C LEU A 22 5.68 2.26 -6.41
N LYS A 23 6.91 1.74 -6.54
CA LYS A 23 8.13 2.57 -6.55
C LYS A 23 8.13 3.60 -7.68
N GLY A 24 7.57 3.26 -8.84
CA GLY A 24 7.41 4.17 -9.98
C GLY A 24 6.23 5.15 -9.89
N TYR A 25 5.37 5.05 -8.87
CA TYR A 25 4.21 5.94 -8.76
C TYR A 25 4.60 7.33 -8.28
N SER A 26 3.93 8.34 -8.85
CA SER A 26 3.97 9.71 -8.31
C SER A 26 3.38 9.72 -6.89
N ARG A 27 3.79 10.72 -6.10
CA ARG A 27 3.23 10.92 -4.75
C ARG A 27 1.70 11.02 -4.78
N LYS A 28 1.14 11.73 -5.76
CA LYS A 28 -0.32 11.84 -5.95
C LYS A 28 -0.98 10.47 -6.10
N LYS A 29 -0.44 9.61 -6.97
CA LYS A 29 -0.99 8.27 -7.20
C LYS A 29 -0.88 7.37 -5.98
N LYS A 30 0.19 7.50 -5.18
CA LYS A 30 0.31 6.79 -3.89
C LYS A 30 -0.73 7.26 -2.89
N VAL A 31 -0.94 8.58 -2.78
CA VAL A 31 -1.97 9.16 -1.89
C VAL A 31 -3.36 8.72 -2.30
N GLU A 32 -3.70 8.75 -3.60
CA GLU A 32 -4.99 8.26 -4.10
C GLU A 32 -5.22 6.79 -3.77
N LEU A 33 -4.19 5.96 -3.96
CA LEU A 33 -4.24 4.53 -3.62
C LEU A 33 -4.47 4.33 -2.12
N ILE A 34 -3.70 5.01 -1.26
CA ILE A 34 -3.85 4.92 0.20
C ILE A 34 -5.24 5.39 0.61
N THR A 35 -5.69 6.56 0.13
CA THR A 35 -7.01 7.12 0.48
C THR A 35 -8.16 6.23 0.00
N SER A 36 -8.02 5.53 -1.13
CA SER A 36 -9.06 4.59 -1.58
C SER A 36 -9.19 3.35 -0.70
N PHE A 37 -8.10 2.92 -0.05
CA PHE A 37 -8.04 1.72 0.79
C PHE A 37 -8.28 2.04 2.27
N ASN A 38 -7.72 3.15 2.74
CA ASN A 38 -7.74 3.63 4.11
C ASN A 38 -8.03 5.14 4.11
N PRO A 39 -9.31 5.55 3.89
CA PRO A 39 -9.68 6.96 3.76
C PRO A 39 -9.35 7.81 5.00
N GLU A 40 -9.35 7.18 6.18
CA GLU A 40 -9.10 7.82 7.47
C GLU A 40 -7.62 7.79 7.87
N TRP A 41 -6.74 7.19 7.06
CA TRP A 41 -5.30 7.09 7.33
C TRP A 41 -5.01 6.47 8.71
N LYS A 42 -5.83 5.51 9.12
CA LYS A 42 -5.66 4.78 10.38
C LYS A 42 -4.38 3.96 10.35
N ASP A 43 -3.76 3.78 11.52
CA ASP A 43 -2.66 2.84 11.66
C ASP A 43 -3.22 1.42 11.66
N LEU A 44 -2.85 0.64 10.65
CA LEU A 44 -3.35 -0.70 10.41
C LEU A 44 -2.54 -1.75 11.18
N TYR A 45 -1.41 -1.36 11.78
CA TYR A 45 -0.59 -2.30 12.57
C TYR A 45 -1.38 -2.87 13.76
N GLU A 46 -2.25 -2.07 14.39
CA GLU A 46 -3.13 -2.53 15.47
C GLU A 46 -4.25 -3.46 15.01
N THR A 47 -4.49 -3.54 13.70
CA THR A 47 -5.58 -4.33 13.09
C THR A 47 -5.11 -5.61 12.41
N LEU A 48 -3.79 -5.84 12.38
CA LEU A 48 -3.14 -7.05 11.86
C LEU A 48 -3.18 -8.19 12.88
#